data_AF-A0A9Q3YL27-F1
#
_entry.id   AF-A0A9Q3YL27-F1
#
_cell.length_a   1.000
_cell.length_b   1.000
_cell.length_c   1.000
_cell.angle_alpha   90.00
_cell.angle_beta   90.00
_cell.angle_gamma   90.00
#
_symmetry.space_group_name_H-M   'P 1'
#
loop_
_entity.id
_entity.type
_entity.pdbx_description
1 polymer ?
#
loop_
_entity_poly.entity_id
_entity_poly.type
_entity_poly.pdbx_seq_one_letter_code
_entity_poly.pdbx_strand_id
1 'polypeptide(L)'
;MMRYGLLSITGVAISLAVLFQFPLKNNEEVTHEALDKDDSYVHPLPSKPEGEVDFSRAEAGERNPLEAAASEPKSEKEMRALGLLLRDGGIEQVVQALEEGGLDLGRMDEASKRKATGIIVAKTTPEQLARLMGKGLLPLERQAISDAVSPSLRKRDSGDIDQSAIIKKMGMIASASGASLTNTETWFNGETRNAFDKAVIYGMDEVLVYLGQAGVRPALGEALWPQFLSSRYASGAAAKVLLDYGYTPSAENLSIARTPSFQESHPEIYGILKPYL
;
A
#
# COMPACT_ATOMS: atom_id res chain seq x y z
N MET A 1 10.83 45.23 -45.19
CA MET A 1 11.76 44.21 -45.73
C MET A 1 13.12 44.40 -45.05
N MET A 2 13.48 43.52 -44.14
CA MET A 2 14.83 42.95 -43.98
C MET A 2 14.78 42.01 -42.77
N ARG A 3 15.08 40.74 -43.05
CA ARG A 3 15.05 39.61 -42.13
C ARG A 3 16.40 39.55 -41.41
N TYR A 4 16.39 39.38 -40.10
CA TYR A 4 17.49 38.75 -39.38
C TYR A 4 16.99 37.40 -38.86
N GLY A 5 17.35 36.36 -39.59
CA GLY A 5 17.45 34.99 -39.07
C GLY A 5 18.90 34.71 -38.67
N LEU A 6 19.11 33.51 -38.12
CA LEU A 6 20.31 32.97 -37.45
C LEU A 6 20.34 33.26 -35.94
N LEU A 7 20.57 32.32 -35.03
CA LEU A 7 21.17 30.98 -35.10
C LEU A 7 20.54 30.08 -34.02
N SER A 8 20.20 28.85 -34.40
CA SER A 8 20.03 27.71 -33.51
C SER A 8 21.34 26.92 -33.51
N ILE A 9 21.98 26.74 -32.34
CA ILE A 9 23.03 25.74 -32.11
C ILE A 9 22.83 25.12 -30.72
N THR A 10 22.52 23.83 -30.78
CA THR A 10 22.75 22.72 -29.85
C THR A 10 23.89 22.84 -28.82
N GLY A 11 23.64 22.29 -27.62
CA GLY A 11 24.55 21.29 -27.04
C GLY A 11 25.26 21.62 -25.71
N VAL A 12 24.90 20.80 -24.71
CA VAL A 12 25.76 20.20 -23.66
C VAL A 12 26.31 21.09 -22.53
N ALA A 13 25.92 20.78 -21.30
CA ALA A 13 26.84 20.53 -20.18
C ALA A 13 26.12 19.85 -19.01
N ILE A 14 26.22 18.52 -18.96
CA ILE A 14 26.02 17.71 -17.75
C ILE A 14 27.17 18.07 -16.80
N SER A 15 26.86 18.52 -15.58
CA SER A 15 27.85 18.62 -14.51
C SER A 15 27.54 17.59 -13.43
N LEU A 16 28.29 16.49 -13.49
CA LEU A 16 28.58 15.62 -12.35
C LEU A 16 29.37 16.44 -11.32
N ALA A 17 28.94 16.41 -10.06
CA ALA A 17 29.82 16.67 -8.93
C ALA A 17 29.50 15.65 -7.83
N VAL A 18 30.22 14.54 -7.87
CA VAL A 18 30.44 13.63 -6.73
C VAL A 18 31.36 14.36 -5.77
N LEU A 19 30.91 14.61 -4.54
CA LEU A 19 31.81 14.87 -3.42
C LEU A 19 31.34 14.08 -2.20
N PHE A 20 32.06 12.98 -1.99
CA PHE A 20 32.27 12.32 -0.70
C PHE A 20 32.65 13.35 0.38
N GLN A 21 32.00 13.32 1.54
CA GLN A 21 32.66 13.49 2.84
C GLN A 21 31.87 12.75 3.94
N PHE A 22 32.40 11.59 4.35
CA PHE A 22 32.19 11.05 5.69
C PHE A 22 33.09 11.82 6.68
N PRO A 23 32.67 11.91 7.94
CA PRO A 23 33.60 11.64 9.03
C PRO A 23 33.08 10.49 9.93
N LEU A 24 33.97 9.50 10.11
CA LEU A 24 33.94 8.52 11.19
C LEU A 24 34.42 9.17 12.51
N LYS A 25 33.88 8.66 13.63
CA LYS A 25 34.37 8.61 15.05
C LYS A 25 33.33 9.17 16.05
N ASN A 26 33.01 8.56 17.19
CA ASN A 26 33.75 7.61 18.06
C ASN A 26 32.80 6.70 18.86
N ASN A 27 33.38 5.57 19.28
CA ASN A 27 33.04 4.63 20.34
C ASN A 27 32.21 5.16 21.52
N GLU A 28 31.32 4.29 22.02
CA GLU A 28 31.35 3.87 23.42
C GLU A 28 30.99 2.38 23.51
N GLU A 29 31.91 1.60 24.07
CA GLU A 29 31.70 0.24 24.55
C GLU A 29 30.77 0.28 25.76
N VAL A 30 29.77 -0.60 25.81
CA VAL A 30 29.29 -1.17 27.07
C VAL A 30 29.05 -2.66 26.86
N THR A 31 29.98 -3.47 27.37
CA THR A 31 29.77 -4.88 27.67
C THR A 31 29.39 -5.04 29.14
N HIS A 32 28.31 -5.76 29.42
CA HIS A 32 28.11 -6.64 30.60
C HIS A 32 26.97 -7.62 30.21
N GLU A 33 27.30 -8.86 29.90
CA GLU A 33 27.25 -10.04 30.80
C GLU A 33 25.86 -10.68 30.95
N ALA A 34 25.74 -11.83 30.27
CA ALA A 34 25.04 -13.07 30.59
C ALA A 34 23.94 -13.07 31.67
N LEU A 35 22.78 -13.59 31.26
CA LEU A 35 21.97 -14.49 32.08
C LEU A 35 21.24 -15.50 31.18
N ASP A 36 21.78 -16.72 31.18
CA ASP A 36 21.09 -17.95 30.80
C ASP A 36 19.81 -18.11 31.62
N LYS A 37 18.71 -18.48 30.96
CA LYS A 37 17.81 -19.57 31.38
C LYS A 37 16.67 -19.80 30.39
N ASP A 38 16.63 -21.04 29.89
CA ASP A 38 15.45 -21.85 29.60
C ASP A 38 14.15 -21.31 30.22
N ASP A 39 13.11 -21.11 29.41
CA ASP A 39 11.95 -22.01 29.37
C ASP A 39 10.80 -21.43 28.53
N SER A 40 10.10 -22.35 27.88
CA SER A 40 8.85 -22.20 27.13
C SER A 40 7.86 -21.17 27.68
N TYR A 41 7.37 -20.26 26.81
CA TYR A 41 6.21 -19.40 27.11
C TYR A 41 4.99 -19.80 26.26
N VAL A 42 4.09 -20.55 26.91
CA VAL A 42 2.68 -20.68 26.55
C VAL A 42 1.92 -19.60 27.34
N HIS A 43 1.19 -18.72 26.66
CA HIS A 43 0.28 -17.79 27.34
C HIS A 43 -1.04 -18.49 27.73
N PRO A 44 -1.47 -18.46 29.01
CA PRO A 44 -2.83 -18.77 29.40
C PRO A 44 -3.74 -17.54 29.30
N LEU A 45 -5.00 -17.79 28.91
CA LEU A 45 -6.12 -16.83 28.89
C LEU A 45 -6.44 -16.31 30.31
N PRO A 46 -6.84 -15.03 30.49
CA PRO A 46 -7.26 -14.52 31.77
C PRO A 46 -8.70 -14.95 32.12
N SER A 47 -8.83 -15.46 33.35
CA SER A 47 -10.04 -15.81 34.08
C SER A 47 -10.89 -14.59 34.42
N LYS A 48 -12.22 -14.76 34.40
CA LYS A 48 -13.21 -13.82 34.95
C LYS A 48 -13.03 -13.63 36.47
N PRO A 49 -13.38 -12.46 37.01
CA PRO A 49 -13.81 -12.34 38.40
C PRO A 49 -15.34 -12.38 38.49
N GLU A 50 -15.87 -13.26 39.34
CA GLU A 50 -17.23 -13.22 39.87
C GLU A 50 -17.26 -12.36 41.13
N GLY A 51 -18.33 -11.58 41.29
CA GLY A 51 -18.61 -10.79 42.49
C GLY A 51 -19.94 -10.04 42.35
N GLU A 52 -20.96 -10.58 43.02
CA GLU A 52 -22.36 -10.15 43.18
C GLU A 52 -22.65 -8.64 43.19
N VAL A 53 -23.72 -8.22 42.49
CA VAL A 53 -24.62 -7.15 42.96
C VAL A 53 -26.07 -7.42 42.53
N ASP A 54 -26.89 -7.70 43.55
CA ASP A 54 -28.30 -7.39 43.84
C ASP A 54 -29.39 -7.32 42.74
N PHE A 55 -30.45 -8.11 42.97
CA PHE A 55 -31.72 -8.12 42.24
C PHE A 55 -32.73 -7.18 42.93
N SER A 56 -33.10 -6.07 42.27
CA SER A 56 -34.30 -5.31 42.65
C SER A 56 -35.03 -4.72 41.42
N ARG A 57 -36.00 -5.51 40.93
CA ARG A 57 -37.39 -5.18 40.54
C ARG A 57 -37.75 -3.88 39.78
N ALA A 58 -38.50 -4.10 38.70
CA ALA A 58 -39.47 -3.24 37.96
C ALA A 58 -38.86 -2.10 37.12
N GLU A 59 -39.20 -1.91 35.83
CA GLU A 59 -40.52 -1.99 35.20
C GLU A 59 -40.47 -2.67 33.82
N ALA A 60 -41.48 -3.50 33.55
CA ALA A 60 -41.80 -4.00 32.24
C ALA A 60 -42.43 -2.87 31.41
N GLY A 61 -41.63 -2.21 30.58
CA GLY A 61 -42.12 -1.48 29.42
C GLY A 61 -42.20 -2.44 28.24
N GLU A 62 -43.42 -2.85 27.85
CA GLU A 62 -43.69 -3.57 26.61
C GLU A 62 -43.07 -2.80 25.42
N ARG A 63 -41.91 -3.27 24.93
CA ARG A 63 -41.42 -2.88 23.61
C ARG A 63 -41.99 -3.84 22.60
N ASN A 64 -42.88 -3.30 21.78
CA ASN A 64 -43.50 -3.95 20.65
C ASN A 64 -42.43 -4.60 19.74
N PRO A 65 -42.50 -5.90 19.40
CA PRO A 65 -41.46 -6.60 18.63
C PRO A 65 -41.34 -6.15 17.16
N LEU A 66 -42.13 -5.18 16.72
CA LEU A 66 -42.27 -4.75 15.32
C LEU A 66 -41.55 -3.44 14.97
N GLU A 67 -40.86 -2.79 15.91
CA GLU A 67 -40.07 -1.57 15.65
C GLU A 67 -38.55 -1.79 15.63
N ALA A 68 -38.09 -3.05 15.72
CA ALA A 68 -36.68 -3.41 15.59
C ALA A 68 -36.24 -3.66 14.13
N ALA A 69 -36.95 -3.11 13.14
CA ALA A 69 -36.37 -2.86 11.82
C ALA A 69 -35.44 -1.63 11.93
N ALA A 70 -34.42 -1.74 12.77
CA ALA A 70 -33.36 -0.75 12.88
C ALA A 70 -32.74 -0.62 11.50
N SER A 71 -32.98 0.53 10.86
CA SER A 71 -32.34 0.88 9.59
C SER A 71 -30.84 0.71 9.77
N GLU A 72 -30.25 -0.25 9.06
CA GLU A 72 -28.80 -0.40 8.97
C GLU A 72 -28.20 1.01 8.71
N PRO A 73 -27.20 1.46 9.49
CA PRO A 73 -26.56 2.74 9.27
C PRO A 73 -26.23 2.88 7.79
N LYS A 74 -26.61 4.01 7.16
CA LYS A 74 -26.49 4.18 5.70
C LYS A 74 -25.10 3.80 5.17
N SER A 75 -24.06 4.12 5.94
CA SER A 75 -22.66 3.76 5.64
C SER A 75 -22.43 2.25 5.55
N GLU A 76 -22.94 1.46 6.51
CA GLU A 76 -22.82 -0.01 6.52
C GLU A 76 -23.54 -0.63 5.32
N LYS A 77 -24.73 -0.11 4.99
CA LYS A 77 -25.50 -0.56 3.83
C LYS A 77 -24.74 -0.36 2.52
N GLU A 78 -24.16 0.83 2.30
CA GLU A 78 -23.40 1.11 1.07
C GLU A 78 -22.10 0.31 1.01
N MET A 79 -21.40 0.13 2.14
CA MET A 79 -20.20 -0.73 2.20
C MET A 79 -20.53 -2.20 1.95
N ARG A 80 -21.66 -2.69 2.46
CA ARG A 80 -22.17 -4.03 2.16
C ARG A 80 -22.52 -4.16 0.67
N ALA A 81 -23.18 -3.17 0.08
CA ALA A 81 -23.49 -3.13 -1.34
C ALA A 81 -22.21 -3.20 -2.19
N LEU A 82 -21.19 -2.39 -1.87
CA LEU A 82 -19.88 -2.47 -2.51
C LEU A 82 -19.29 -3.88 -2.44
N GLY A 83 -19.34 -4.51 -1.25
CA GLY A 83 -18.86 -5.88 -1.06
C GLY A 83 -19.60 -6.92 -1.93
N LEU A 84 -20.91 -6.80 -2.03
CA LEU A 84 -21.75 -7.69 -2.86
C LEU A 84 -21.45 -7.51 -4.35
N LEU A 85 -21.40 -6.26 -4.84
CA LEU A 85 -21.07 -5.96 -6.24
C LEU A 85 -19.69 -6.50 -6.64
N LEU A 86 -18.68 -6.30 -5.77
CA LEU A 86 -17.34 -6.83 -5.99
C LEU A 86 -17.30 -8.35 -6.04
N ARG A 87 -18.14 -9.02 -5.23
CA ARG A 87 -18.22 -10.49 -5.20
C ARG A 87 -18.94 -11.05 -6.43
N ASP A 88 -20.05 -10.44 -6.82
CA ASP A 88 -20.99 -11.03 -7.79
C ASP A 88 -20.63 -10.71 -9.24
N GLY A 89 -19.96 -9.58 -9.52
CA GLY A 89 -19.45 -9.29 -10.86
C GLY A 89 -18.23 -8.38 -10.92
N GLY A 90 -17.51 -8.25 -9.80
CA GLY A 90 -16.24 -7.56 -9.76
C GLY A 90 -16.35 -6.06 -9.97
N ILE A 91 -15.25 -5.46 -10.41
CA ILE A 91 -15.14 -4.00 -10.47
C ILE A 91 -16.07 -3.36 -11.52
N GLU A 92 -16.42 -4.06 -12.60
CA GLU A 92 -17.31 -3.50 -13.62
C GLU A 92 -18.72 -3.25 -13.05
N GLN A 93 -19.25 -4.17 -12.23
CA GLN A 93 -20.54 -3.95 -11.57
C GLN A 93 -20.51 -2.77 -10.59
N VAL A 94 -19.39 -2.57 -9.89
CA VAL A 94 -19.21 -1.41 -9.02
C VAL A 94 -19.20 -0.11 -9.83
N VAL A 95 -18.46 -0.08 -10.95
CA VAL A 95 -18.41 1.09 -11.83
C VAL A 95 -19.80 1.40 -12.38
N GLN A 96 -20.52 0.39 -12.86
CA GLN A 96 -21.89 0.56 -13.35
C GLN A 96 -22.83 1.08 -12.24
N ALA A 97 -22.78 0.50 -11.05
CA ALA A 97 -23.61 0.92 -9.92
C ALA A 97 -23.33 2.37 -9.50
N LEU A 98 -22.08 2.83 -9.52
CA LEU A 98 -21.75 4.24 -9.27
C LEU A 98 -22.33 5.15 -10.37
N GLU A 99 -22.20 4.75 -11.64
CA GLU A 99 -22.67 5.53 -12.77
C GLU A 99 -24.20 5.62 -12.86
N GLU A 100 -24.91 4.60 -12.39
CA GLU A 100 -26.37 4.51 -12.37
C GLU A 100 -26.99 4.99 -11.03
N GLY A 101 -26.16 5.34 -10.04
CA GLY A 101 -26.60 5.77 -8.71
C GLY A 101 -27.10 4.64 -7.79
N GLY A 102 -26.80 3.39 -8.13
CA GLY A 102 -27.04 2.20 -7.31
C GLY A 102 -26.04 2.03 -6.15
N LEU A 103 -24.91 2.74 -6.18
CA LEU A 103 -23.95 2.90 -5.09
C LEU A 103 -23.64 4.38 -4.90
N ASP A 104 -23.79 4.91 -3.68
CA ASP A 104 -23.58 6.33 -3.39
C ASP A 104 -22.54 6.53 -2.30
N LEU A 105 -21.30 6.86 -2.72
CA LEU A 105 -20.19 7.13 -1.80
C LEU A 105 -20.45 8.34 -0.89
N GLY A 106 -21.33 9.26 -1.28
CA GLY A 106 -21.71 10.42 -0.48
C GLY A 106 -22.52 10.07 0.77
N ARG A 107 -23.12 8.87 0.83
CA ARG A 107 -23.88 8.36 1.98
C ARG A 107 -23.02 7.62 3.00
N MET A 108 -21.75 7.40 2.68
CA MET A 108 -20.78 6.79 3.59
C MET A 108 -20.19 7.85 4.53
N ASP A 109 -19.88 7.44 5.76
CA ASP A 109 -18.99 8.22 6.62
C ASP A 109 -17.59 8.34 5.98
N GLU A 110 -16.78 9.29 6.45
CA GLU A 110 -15.47 9.56 5.83
C GLU A 110 -14.50 8.36 5.86
N ALA A 111 -14.55 7.53 6.90
CA ALA A 111 -13.67 6.36 6.99
C ALA A 111 -14.06 5.28 5.97
N SER A 112 -15.37 5.00 5.87
CA SER A 112 -15.95 4.06 4.91
C SER A 112 -15.79 4.55 3.48
N LYS A 113 -16.01 5.85 3.23
CA LYS A 113 -15.81 6.51 1.94
C LYS A 113 -14.36 6.41 1.48
N ARG A 114 -13.39 6.71 2.34
CA ARG A 114 -11.96 6.54 2.04
C ARG A 114 -11.63 5.10 1.69
N LYS A 115 -12.10 4.15 2.49
CA LYS A 115 -11.88 2.72 2.26
C LYS A 115 -12.50 2.26 0.93
N ALA A 116 -13.74 2.64 0.64
CA ALA A 116 -14.42 2.33 -0.61
C ALA A 116 -13.66 2.91 -1.80
N THR A 117 -13.27 4.18 -1.72
CA THR A 117 -12.50 4.88 -2.75
C THR A 117 -11.19 4.16 -3.02
N GLY A 118 -10.43 3.80 -1.99
CA GLY A 118 -9.17 3.07 -2.15
C GLY A 118 -9.36 1.71 -2.83
N ILE A 119 -10.42 0.96 -2.48
CA ILE A 119 -10.75 -0.32 -3.14
C ILE A 119 -11.10 -0.10 -4.63
N ILE A 120 -11.91 0.90 -4.94
CA ILE A 120 -12.33 1.22 -6.31
C ILE A 120 -11.11 1.68 -7.13
N VAL A 121 -10.31 2.60 -6.59
CA VAL A 121 -9.09 3.08 -7.23
C VAL A 121 -8.13 1.92 -7.47
N ALA A 122 -7.90 1.02 -6.52
CA ALA A 122 -7.01 -0.14 -6.70
C ALA A 122 -7.45 -1.04 -7.88
N LYS A 123 -8.74 -1.31 -7.99
CA LYS A 123 -9.28 -2.34 -8.90
C LYS A 123 -9.67 -1.84 -10.29
N THR A 124 -9.92 -0.54 -10.46
CA THR A 124 -10.34 0.03 -11.76
C THR A 124 -9.22 0.04 -12.78
N THR A 125 -9.55 -0.17 -14.05
CA THR A 125 -8.66 0.13 -15.18
C THR A 125 -8.51 1.65 -15.35
N PRO A 126 -7.49 2.13 -16.09
CA PRO A 126 -7.37 3.55 -16.41
C PRO A 126 -8.62 4.12 -17.09
N GLU A 127 -9.26 3.35 -17.97
CA GLU A 127 -10.45 3.77 -18.71
C GLU A 127 -11.65 3.89 -17.77
N GLN A 128 -11.88 2.91 -16.89
CA GLN A 128 -12.94 2.98 -15.87
C GLN A 128 -12.72 4.16 -14.91
N LEU A 129 -11.48 4.34 -14.45
CA LEU A 129 -11.12 5.45 -13.57
C LEU A 129 -11.38 6.81 -14.26
N ALA A 130 -11.03 6.95 -15.53
CA ALA A 130 -11.29 8.17 -16.31
C ALA A 130 -12.79 8.48 -16.38
N ARG A 131 -13.64 7.47 -16.62
CA ARG A 131 -15.10 7.65 -16.67
C ARG A 131 -15.65 8.14 -15.33
N LEU A 132 -15.26 7.47 -14.24
CA LEU A 132 -15.73 7.83 -12.89
C LEU A 132 -15.27 9.24 -12.48
N MET A 133 -14.02 9.61 -12.79
CA MET A 133 -13.50 10.95 -12.54
C MET A 133 -14.21 12.02 -13.38
N GLY A 134 -14.45 11.75 -14.67
CA GLY A 134 -15.15 12.67 -15.57
C GLY A 134 -16.60 12.95 -15.15
N LYS A 135 -17.21 12.02 -14.41
CA LYS A 135 -18.55 12.17 -13.82
C LYS A 135 -18.53 12.71 -12.38
N GLY A 136 -17.36 12.95 -11.79
CA GLY A 136 -17.23 13.41 -10.39
C GLY A 136 -17.67 12.37 -9.35
N LEU A 137 -17.67 11.08 -9.70
CA LEU A 137 -18.19 9.99 -8.86
C LEU A 137 -17.14 9.39 -7.91
N LEU A 138 -15.89 9.85 -8.00
CA LEU A 138 -14.79 9.40 -7.14
C LEU A 138 -14.18 10.59 -6.40
N PRO A 139 -14.36 10.70 -5.07
CA PRO A 139 -13.67 11.70 -4.28
C PRO A 139 -12.21 11.29 -4.10
N LEU A 140 -11.34 11.71 -5.03
CA LEU A 140 -9.91 11.39 -4.96
C LEU A 140 -9.25 12.12 -3.80
N GLU A 141 -8.84 11.37 -2.78
CA GLU A 141 -8.04 11.87 -1.68
C GLU A 141 -6.54 11.89 -2.04
N ARG A 142 -5.73 12.56 -1.21
CA ARG A 142 -4.26 12.58 -1.33
C ARG A 142 -3.65 11.18 -1.40
N GLN A 143 -4.32 10.20 -0.79
CA GLN A 143 -3.86 8.82 -0.70
C GLN A 143 -4.08 7.97 -1.96
N ALA A 144 -4.90 8.46 -2.89
CA ALA A 144 -5.32 7.69 -4.06
C ALA A 144 -4.14 7.23 -4.95
N ILE A 145 -3.00 7.92 -4.93
CA ILE A 145 -1.79 7.49 -5.65
C ILE A 145 -1.26 6.16 -5.09
N SER A 146 -1.18 6.01 -3.77
CA SER A 146 -0.76 4.75 -3.16
C SER A 146 -1.80 3.65 -3.36
N ASP A 147 -3.10 4.00 -3.35
CA ASP A 147 -4.17 3.02 -3.63
C ASP A 147 -4.11 2.49 -5.06
N ALA A 148 -3.64 3.30 -6.01
CA ALA A 148 -3.43 2.86 -7.39
C ALA A 148 -2.33 1.80 -7.51
N VAL A 149 -1.34 1.79 -6.60
CA VAL A 149 -0.28 0.77 -6.53
C VAL A 149 -0.81 -0.49 -5.87
N SER A 150 -1.42 -1.35 -6.68
CA SER A 150 -2.08 -2.57 -6.23
C SER A 150 -1.85 -3.73 -7.20
N PRO A 151 -1.67 -4.97 -6.70
CA PRO A 151 -1.56 -6.16 -7.54
C PRO A 151 -2.93 -6.61 -8.08
N SER A 152 -3.98 -5.80 -8.05
CA SER A 152 -5.30 -6.21 -8.58
C SER A 152 -5.42 -6.11 -10.10
N LEU A 153 -4.63 -5.26 -10.75
CA LEU A 153 -4.64 -5.14 -12.21
C LEU A 153 -3.70 -6.16 -12.83
N ARG A 154 -4.22 -6.87 -13.83
CA ARG A 154 -3.56 -8.01 -14.46
C ARG A 154 -3.62 -7.87 -15.97
N LYS A 155 -2.51 -8.11 -16.66
CA LYS A 155 -2.48 -8.17 -18.12
C LYS A 155 -3.28 -9.38 -18.58
N ARG A 156 -4.11 -9.23 -19.61
CA ARG A 156 -5.04 -10.28 -20.07
C ARG A 156 -4.29 -11.49 -20.67
N ASP A 157 -3.16 -11.24 -21.30
CA ASP A 157 -2.35 -12.21 -22.03
C ASP A 157 -1.41 -13.01 -21.12
N SER A 158 -0.68 -12.35 -20.21
CA SER A 158 0.29 -13.03 -19.35
C SER A 158 -0.22 -13.34 -17.95
N GLY A 159 -1.25 -12.64 -17.48
CA GLY A 159 -1.69 -12.71 -16.08
C GLY A 159 -0.74 -11.99 -15.11
N ASP A 160 0.29 -11.31 -15.59
CA ASP A 160 1.19 -10.52 -14.75
C ASP A 160 0.53 -9.23 -14.28
N ILE A 161 1.14 -8.56 -13.30
CA ILE A 161 0.71 -7.23 -12.88
C ILE A 161 0.78 -6.25 -14.06
N ASP A 162 -0.32 -5.55 -14.34
CA ASP A 162 -0.32 -4.50 -15.36
C ASP A 162 0.24 -3.18 -14.80
N GLN A 163 1.57 -3.13 -14.73
CA GLN A 163 2.30 -1.98 -14.20
C GLN A 163 2.11 -0.72 -15.05
N SER A 164 1.96 -0.87 -16.37
CA SER A 164 1.71 0.23 -17.28
C SER A 164 0.37 0.94 -16.98
N ALA A 165 -0.67 0.15 -16.68
CA ALA A 165 -1.97 0.67 -16.25
C ALA A 165 -1.87 1.37 -14.87
N ILE A 166 -1.10 0.82 -13.95
CA ILE A 166 -0.85 1.43 -12.63
C ILE A 166 -0.17 2.81 -12.79
N ILE A 167 0.88 2.90 -13.60
CA ILE A 167 1.59 4.16 -13.88
C ILE A 167 0.63 5.18 -14.50
N LYS A 168 -0.17 4.76 -15.50
CA LYS A 168 -1.17 5.63 -16.13
C LYS A 168 -2.18 6.17 -15.10
N LYS A 169 -2.67 5.31 -14.19
CA LYS A 169 -3.59 5.73 -13.11
C LYS A 169 -2.97 6.73 -12.15
N MET A 170 -1.73 6.51 -11.71
CA MET A 170 -1.04 7.47 -10.84
C MET A 170 -0.94 8.86 -11.50
N GLY A 171 -0.58 8.90 -12.79
CA GLY A 171 -0.52 10.16 -13.56
C GLY A 171 -1.87 10.85 -13.69
N MET A 172 -2.94 10.10 -13.93
CA MET A 172 -4.31 10.64 -13.99
C MET A 172 -4.74 11.22 -12.65
N ILE A 173 -4.51 10.49 -11.55
CA ILE A 173 -4.86 10.93 -10.19
C ILE A 173 -4.09 12.20 -9.84
N ALA A 174 -2.77 12.21 -10.02
CA ALA A 174 -1.93 13.37 -9.74
C ALA A 174 -2.40 14.61 -10.52
N SER A 175 -2.77 14.44 -11.80
CA SER A 175 -3.25 15.53 -12.64
C SER A 175 -4.60 16.09 -12.19
N ALA A 176 -5.50 15.24 -11.68
CA ALA A 176 -6.87 15.65 -11.34
C ALA A 176 -7.03 16.17 -9.91
N SER A 177 -6.29 15.61 -8.95
CA SER A 177 -6.39 15.99 -7.54
C SER A 177 -5.27 16.91 -7.08
N GLY A 178 -4.22 17.11 -7.88
CA GLY A 178 -2.98 17.77 -7.48
C GLY A 178 -2.18 16.97 -6.44
N ALA A 179 -2.50 15.69 -6.25
CA ALA A 179 -1.77 14.84 -5.31
C ALA A 179 -0.32 14.63 -5.75
N SER A 180 0.61 14.75 -4.81
CA SER A 180 2.03 14.47 -5.05
C SER A 180 2.29 12.96 -5.04
N LEU A 181 3.16 12.50 -5.93
CA LEU A 181 3.69 11.14 -5.92
C LEU A 181 4.46 10.82 -4.63
N THR A 182 4.89 11.85 -3.89
CA THR A 182 5.61 11.72 -2.61
C THR A 182 4.70 11.55 -1.40
N ASN A 183 3.38 11.47 -1.59
CA ASN A 183 2.43 11.35 -0.48
C ASN A 183 2.65 10.05 0.31
N THR A 184 2.51 10.16 1.63
CA THR A 184 2.62 9.05 2.57
C THR A 184 1.29 8.79 3.29
N GLU A 185 1.00 7.53 3.59
CA GLU A 185 -0.09 7.08 4.48
C GLU A 185 0.47 6.49 5.76
N THR A 186 -0.19 6.75 6.88
CA THR A 186 0.00 5.96 8.10
C THR A 186 -1.01 4.81 8.12
N TRP A 187 -0.51 3.58 8.20
CA TRP A 187 -1.31 2.37 8.31
C TRP A 187 -1.76 2.09 9.74
N PHE A 188 -2.69 1.15 9.93
CA PHE A 188 -3.24 0.78 11.24
C PHE A 188 -2.20 0.30 12.26
N ASN A 189 -1.03 -0.17 11.80
CA ASN A 189 0.11 -0.54 12.64
C ASN A 189 1.03 0.64 12.99
N GLY A 190 0.65 1.88 12.64
CA GLY A 190 1.43 3.10 12.87
C GLY A 190 2.55 3.33 11.85
N GLU A 191 2.77 2.41 10.92
CA GLU A 191 3.79 2.55 9.89
C GLU A 191 3.39 3.59 8.85
N THR A 192 4.33 4.48 8.52
CA THR A 192 4.15 5.44 7.42
C THR A 192 4.75 4.87 6.15
N ARG A 193 3.92 4.67 5.12
CA ARG A 193 4.29 4.09 3.83
C ARG A 193 3.95 5.03 2.67
N ASN A 194 4.58 4.84 1.54
CA ASN A 194 4.22 5.51 0.29
C ASN A 194 4.03 4.51 -0.87
N ALA A 195 3.73 5.06 -2.05
CA ALA A 195 3.60 4.28 -3.28
C ALA A 195 4.87 3.46 -3.63
N PHE A 196 6.05 3.95 -3.27
CA PHE A 196 7.32 3.27 -3.51
C PHE A 196 7.44 2.02 -2.66
N ASP A 197 7.10 2.11 -1.37
CA ASP A 197 7.08 0.97 -0.45
C ASP A 197 6.16 -0.15 -0.95
N LYS A 198 4.95 0.20 -1.42
CA LYS A 198 4.03 -0.77 -2.04
C LYS A 198 4.61 -1.39 -3.30
N ALA A 199 5.25 -0.59 -4.16
CA ALA A 199 5.87 -1.09 -5.38
C ALA A 199 7.01 -2.08 -5.09
N VAL A 200 7.80 -1.86 -4.03
CA VAL A 200 8.80 -2.83 -3.55
C VAL A 200 8.11 -4.13 -3.12
N ILE A 201 7.11 -4.03 -2.23
CA ILE A 201 6.42 -5.21 -1.69
C ILE A 201 5.77 -6.02 -2.82
N TYR A 202 5.22 -5.37 -3.83
CA TYR A 202 4.56 -6.05 -4.95
C TYR A 202 5.48 -6.34 -6.15
N GLY A 203 6.79 -6.13 -6.03
CA GLY A 203 7.78 -6.39 -7.10
C GLY A 203 7.45 -5.68 -8.41
N MET A 204 7.00 -4.43 -8.33
CA MET A 204 6.57 -3.65 -9.49
C MET A 204 7.73 -2.82 -10.04
N ASP A 205 8.63 -3.48 -10.77
CA ASP A 205 9.87 -2.89 -11.28
C ASP A 205 9.69 -1.61 -12.12
N GLU A 206 8.72 -1.57 -13.04
CA GLU A 206 8.44 -0.39 -13.86
C GLU A 206 7.88 0.76 -13.01
N VAL A 207 7.03 0.44 -12.02
CA VAL A 207 6.49 1.41 -11.06
C VAL A 207 7.61 1.98 -10.19
N LEU A 208 8.56 1.15 -9.74
CA LEU A 208 9.73 1.58 -8.98
C LEU A 208 10.60 2.57 -9.77
N VAL A 209 10.86 2.27 -11.05
CA VAL A 209 11.60 3.18 -11.94
C VAL A 209 10.86 4.51 -12.09
N TYR A 210 9.55 4.47 -12.37
CA TYR A 210 8.74 5.67 -12.53
C TYR A 210 8.75 6.56 -11.27
N LEU A 211 8.53 5.96 -10.10
CA LEU A 211 8.53 6.68 -8.83
C LEU A 211 9.94 7.20 -8.46
N GLY A 212 10.99 6.42 -8.73
CA GLY A 212 12.37 6.81 -8.50
C GLY A 212 12.79 8.02 -9.35
N GLN A 213 12.38 8.05 -10.63
CA GLN A 213 12.57 9.18 -11.54
C GLN A 213 11.81 10.43 -11.08
N ALA A 214 10.65 10.27 -10.46
CA ALA A 214 9.90 11.35 -9.84
C ALA A 214 10.49 11.81 -8.48
N GLY A 215 11.62 11.26 -8.05
CA GLY A 215 12.29 11.62 -6.80
C GLY A 215 11.68 10.99 -5.54
N VAL A 216 10.75 10.05 -5.69
CA VAL A 216 10.19 9.31 -4.55
C VAL A 216 11.23 8.33 -4.03
N ARG A 217 11.25 8.16 -2.71
CA ARG A 217 12.17 7.27 -1.98
C ARG A 217 11.37 6.39 -1.02
N PRO A 218 11.88 5.20 -0.64
CA PRO A 218 11.26 4.38 0.40
C PRO A 218 11.01 5.17 1.68
N ALA A 219 9.82 5.09 2.26
CA ALA A 219 9.53 5.74 3.54
C ALA A 219 9.87 4.82 4.73
N LEU A 220 9.75 3.51 4.53
CA LEU A 220 10.00 2.50 5.57
C LEU A 220 11.47 2.11 5.76
N GLY A 221 12.32 2.39 4.77
CA GLY A 221 13.74 2.00 4.82
C GLY A 221 13.93 0.49 5.01
N GLU A 222 14.79 0.11 5.96
CA GLU A 222 15.09 -1.30 6.28
C GLU A 222 13.87 -2.11 6.75
N ALA A 223 12.83 -1.44 7.29
CA ALA A 223 11.60 -2.10 7.72
C ALA A 223 10.77 -2.67 6.55
N LEU A 224 11.18 -2.44 5.29
CA LEU A 224 10.58 -3.07 4.11
C LEU A 224 10.92 -4.55 3.97
N TRP A 225 12.08 -4.99 4.46
CA TRP A 225 12.59 -6.34 4.21
C TRP A 225 11.62 -7.46 4.61
N PRO A 226 11.04 -7.49 5.83
CA PRO A 226 10.10 -8.55 6.21
C PRO A 226 8.90 -8.64 5.25
N GLN A 227 8.36 -7.48 4.87
CA GLN A 227 7.17 -7.38 4.02
C GLN A 227 7.48 -7.80 2.59
N PHE A 228 8.63 -7.36 2.06
CA PHE A 228 9.15 -7.77 0.77
C PHE A 228 9.38 -9.29 0.71
N LEU A 229 10.08 -9.87 1.69
CA LEU A 229 10.41 -11.30 1.71
C LEU A 229 9.18 -12.20 1.89
N SER A 230 8.14 -11.71 2.56
CA SER A 230 6.86 -12.43 2.69
C SER A 230 5.97 -12.36 1.44
N SER A 231 6.31 -11.50 0.47
CA SER A 231 5.48 -11.26 -0.69
C SER A 231 5.72 -12.29 -1.79
N ARG A 232 4.62 -12.94 -2.22
CA ARG A 232 4.63 -13.81 -3.41
C ARG A 232 4.95 -13.09 -4.73
N TYR A 233 4.95 -11.75 -4.72
CA TYR A 233 5.24 -10.92 -5.89
C TYR A 233 6.64 -10.33 -5.86
N ALA A 234 7.45 -10.64 -4.85
CA ALA A 234 8.79 -10.11 -4.72
C ALA A 234 9.61 -10.37 -5.99
N SER A 235 10.32 -9.34 -6.47
CA SER A 235 11.20 -9.40 -7.64
C SER A 235 12.66 -9.18 -7.25
N GLY A 236 13.60 -9.72 -8.03
CA GLY A 236 15.02 -9.46 -7.82
C GLY A 236 15.41 -7.99 -8.03
N ALA A 237 14.75 -7.28 -8.94
CA ALA A 237 14.97 -5.85 -9.12
C ALA A 237 14.55 -5.04 -7.89
N ALA A 238 13.42 -5.36 -7.25
CA ALA A 238 13.02 -4.73 -6.00
C ALA A 238 14.01 -5.02 -4.84
N ALA A 239 14.57 -6.24 -4.75
CA ALA A 239 15.64 -6.55 -3.80
C ALA A 239 16.89 -5.69 -4.03
N LYS A 240 17.32 -5.55 -5.30
CA LYS A 240 18.46 -4.69 -5.67
C LYS A 240 18.21 -3.24 -5.30
N VAL A 241 17.00 -2.72 -5.58
CA VAL A 241 16.61 -1.36 -5.19
C VAL A 241 16.76 -1.14 -3.69
N LEU A 242 16.33 -2.08 -2.84
CA LEU A 242 16.52 -1.97 -1.38
C LEU A 242 18.01 -1.88 -1.01
N LEU A 243 18.85 -2.75 -1.59
CA LEU A 243 20.28 -2.76 -1.35
C LEU A 243 20.98 -1.50 -1.88
N ASP A 244 20.58 -0.99 -3.04
CA ASP A 244 21.13 0.24 -3.66
C ASP A 244 20.83 1.49 -2.81
N TYR A 245 19.73 1.48 -2.06
CA TYR A 245 19.44 2.50 -1.04
C TYR A 245 20.20 2.30 0.27
N GLY A 246 21.06 1.29 0.37
CA GLY A 246 21.85 0.97 1.55
C GLY A 246 21.09 0.18 2.62
N TYR A 247 19.87 -0.29 2.34
CA TYR A 247 19.08 -1.03 3.31
C TYR A 247 19.51 -2.49 3.34
N THR A 248 20.26 -2.85 4.37
CA THR A 248 20.77 -4.22 4.53
C THR A 248 19.75 -5.07 5.29
N PRO A 249 19.43 -6.29 4.84
CA PRO A 249 18.53 -7.16 5.59
C PRO A 249 19.17 -7.60 6.92
N SER A 250 18.39 -7.61 8.00
CA SER A 250 18.81 -8.15 9.28
C SER A 250 19.03 -9.67 9.22
N ALA A 251 19.72 -10.23 10.22
CA ALA A 251 19.89 -11.67 10.35
C ALA A 251 18.55 -12.43 10.40
N GLU A 252 17.53 -11.84 11.03
CA GLU A 252 16.17 -12.39 11.07
C GLU A 252 15.56 -12.45 9.67
N ASN A 253 15.64 -11.37 8.89
CA ASN A 253 15.16 -11.34 7.51
C ASN A 253 15.89 -12.38 6.64
N LEU A 254 17.20 -12.50 6.82
CA LEU A 254 18.03 -13.47 6.12
C LEU A 254 17.66 -14.92 6.47
N SER A 255 17.16 -15.19 7.68
CA SER A 255 16.67 -16.53 8.04
C SER A 255 15.49 -16.99 7.16
N ILE A 256 14.61 -16.06 6.76
CA ILE A 256 13.50 -16.32 5.83
C ILE A 256 14.06 -16.77 4.47
N ALA A 257 15.07 -16.04 3.97
CA ALA A 257 15.70 -16.33 2.68
C ALA A 257 16.48 -17.66 2.65
N ARG A 258 16.87 -18.21 3.81
CA ARG A 258 17.54 -19.52 3.92
C ARG A 258 16.59 -20.70 3.81
N THR A 259 15.29 -20.50 3.96
CA THR A 259 14.33 -21.62 3.89
C THR A 259 14.31 -22.23 2.48
N PRO A 260 14.29 -23.57 2.34
CA PRO A 260 14.24 -24.21 1.02
C PRO A 260 13.07 -23.74 0.16
N SER A 261 11.90 -23.56 0.78
CA SER A 261 10.69 -23.05 0.12
C SER A 261 10.90 -21.66 -0.49
N PHE A 262 11.61 -20.76 0.20
CA PHE A 262 11.93 -19.44 -0.35
C PHE A 262 12.91 -19.55 -1.51
N GLN A 263 13.97 -20.35 -1.38
CA GLN A 263 14.97 -20.53 -2.43
C GLN A 263 14.35 -21.08 -3.73
N GLU A 264 13.42 -22.02 -3.61
CA GLU A 264 12.69 -22.60 -4.73
C GLU A 264 11.72 -21.59 -5.37
N SER A 265 11.01 -20.81 -4.55
CA SER A 265 9.99 -19.87 -5.03
C SER A 265 10.57 -18.56 -5.56
N HIS A 266 11.73 -18.15 -5.04
CA HIS A 266 12.39 -16.87 -5.34
C HIS A 266 13.90 -17.05 -5.57
N PRO A 267 14.31 -17.87 -6.55
CA PRO A 267 15.73 -18.21 -6.76
C PRO A 267 16.59 -16.99 -7.12
N GLU A 268 16.03 -16.01 -7.84
CA GLU A 268 16.73 -14.76 -8.16
C GLU A 268 17.03 -13.94 -6.90
N ILE A 269 16.02 -13.76 -6.02
CA ILE A 269 16.18 -13.00 -4.78
C ILE A 269 17.18 -13.69 -3.87
N TYR A 270 17.09 -15.02 -3.73
CA TYR A 270 18.08 -15.78 -2.98
C TYR A 270 19.50 -15.56 -3.52
N GLY A 271 19.69 -15.61 -4.85
CA GLY A 271 20.98 -15.33 -5.47
C GLY A 271 21.54 -13.94 -5.15
N ILE A 272 20.67 -12.92 -5.11
CA ILE A 272 21.02 -11.54 -4.74
C ILE A 272 21.40 -11.43 -3.26
N LEU A 273 20.68 -12.13 -2.39
CA LEU A 273 20.89 -12.07 -0.93
C LEU A 273 22.02 -12.99 -0.44
N LYS A 274 22.46 -13.96 -1.25
CA LYS A 274 23.51 -14.92 -0.90
C LYS A 274 24.79 -14.32 -0.30
N PRO A 275 25.31 -13.17 -0.77
CA PRO A 275 26.49 -12.54 -0.16
C PRO A 275 26.29 -12.04 1.27
N TYR A 276 25.03 -11.96 1.73
CA TYR A 276 24.64 -11.49 3.06
C TYR A 276 24.23 -12.63 3.99
N LEU A 277 24.16 -13.88 3.50
CA LEU A 277 23.85 -15.09 4.28
C LEU A 277 25.11 -15.68 4.91
#